data_AF-A0A101P6W5-F1
#
_entry.id   AF-A0A101P6W5-F1
#
_cell.length_a   1.000
_cell.length_b   1.000
_cell.length_c   1.000
_cell.angle_alpha   90.00
_cell.angle_beta   90.00
_cell.angle_gamma   90.00
#
_symmetry.space_group_name_H-M   'P 1'
#
loop_
_entity.id
_entity.type
_entity.pdbx_description
1 polymer ?
#
loop_
_entity_poly.entity_id
_entity_poly.type
_entity_poly.pdbx_seq_one_letter_code
_entity_poly.pdbx_strand_id
1 'polypeptide(L)'
;MTDRHADGRVRAGVAGEPPAGRLRDHVQDHGLTLVRAHFTWGKDRINDHRPTTGVSSEVTHPLDLVQWIAGAGAELSLTSALGTRSDFSVSGSEVLDSVAVSGRLGPGVVTGYSSFVNITRKREVDFVFRALDGELHYATAVYDTPAWDADRLRVWRRTSAGDEELLALDTGSRPVAEHERTVVKLGRMAADVARFVTDGAHPAQPFPGLSDALALQRLLNTVEREARTTEPVAYFPGGRTVLQESDWERLG
;
A
#
# COMPACT_ATOMS: atom_id res chain seq x y z
N MET A 1 -16.03 -37.62 23.81
CA MET A 1 -17.18 -36.84 23.35
C MET A 1 -17.43 -35.75 24.37
N THR A 2 -16.69 -34.66 24.25
CA THR A 2 -16.89 -33.43 25.02
C THR A 2 -16.44 -32.30 24.12
N ASP A 3 -17.46 -31.69 23.52
CA ASP A 3 -17.43 -30.49 22.71
C ASP A 3 -16.69 -29.37 23.46
N ARG A 4 -15.67 -28.80 22.83
CA ARG A 4 -15.18 -27.46 23.18
C ARG A 4 -15.46 -26.59 21.97
N HIS A 5 -16.63 -25.96 22.00
CA HIS A 5 -16.96 -24.81 21.18
C HIS A 5 -15.82 -23.79 21.25
N ALA A 6 -15.15 -23.58 20.12
CA ALA A 6 -14.30 -22.43 19.91
C ALA A 6 -15.21 -21.19 19.81
N ASP A 7 -15.10 -20.32 20.82
CA ASP A 7 -15.80 -19.05 20.90
C ASP A 7 -15.24 -18.13 19.80
N GLY A 8 -15.94 -18.07 18.66
CA GLY A 8 -15.66 -17.24 17.50
C GLY A 8 -15.96 -15.76 17.77
N ARG A 9 -15.28 -15.16 18.75
CA ARG A 9 -15.37 -13.72 18.97
C ARG A 9 -14.50 -13.01 17.95
N VAL A 10 -15.16 -12.28 17.06
CA VAL A 10 -14.57 -11.18 16.28
C VAL A 10 -13.82 -10.28 17.27
N ARG A 11 -12.48 -10.27 17.22
CA ARG A 11 -11.70 -9.27 17.95
C ARG A 11 -11.99 -7.92 17.31
N ALA A 12 -12.88 -7.15 17.94
CA ALA A 12 -12.96 -5.71 17.71
C ALA A 12 -11.54 -5.16 17.90
N GLY A 13 -10.96 -4.58 16.83
CA GLY A 13 -9.59 -4.08 16.84
C GLY A 13 -9.38 -3.09 17.99
N VAL A 14 -8.20 -3.11 18.60
CA VAL A 14 -7.80 -2.12 19.58
C VAL A 14 -7.84 -0.74 18.90
N ALA A 15 -8.46 0.23 19.58
CA ALA A 15 -8.67 1.57 19.03
C ALA A 15 -7.33 2.19 18.60
N GLY A 16 -7.22 2.54 17.30
CA GLY A 16 -6.08 3.29 16.76
C GLY A 16 -5.07 2.50 15.91
N GLU A 17 -5.18 1.18 15.81
CA GLU A 17 -4.24 0.37 15.00
C GLU A 17 -4.44 0.59 13.48
N PRO A 18 -3.35 0.74 12.69
CA PRO A 18 -3.44 0.92 11.25
C PRO A 18 -3.87 -0.38 10.55
N PRO A 19 -4.64 -0.29 9.44
CA PRO A 19 -5.14 -1.45 8.69
C PRO A 19 -4.05 -2.47 8.32
N ALA A 20 -2.88 -1.98 7.89
CA ALA A 20 -1.77 -2.83 7.47
C ALA A 20 -1.29 -3.73 8.63
N GLY A 21 -1.16 -3.17 9.85
CA GLY A 21 -0.76 -3.94 11.03
C GLY A 21 -1.79 -4.99 11.39
N ARG A 22 -3.07 -4.62 11.41
CA ARG A 22 -4.18 -5.56 11.66
C ARG A 22 -4.21 -6.73 10.67
N LEU A 23 -3.97 -6.45 9.40
CA LEU A 23 -3.93 -7.50 8.37
C LEU A 23 -2.71 -8.39 8.55
N ARG A 24 -1.53 -7.82 8.84
CA ARG A 24 -0.31 -8.57 9.13
C ARG A 24 -0.49 -9.50 10.32
N ASP A 25 -1.07 -9.01 11.41
CA ASP A 25 -1.38 -9.81 12.60
C ASP A 25 -2.35 -10.94 12.26
N HIS A 26 -3.42 -10.64 11.51
CA HIS A 26 -4.36 -11.67 11.06
C HIS A 26 -3.68 -12.77 10.23
N VAL A 27 -2.77 -12.39 9.31
CA VAL A 27 -1.99 -13.32 8.51
C VAL A 27 -1.12 -14.21 9.39
N GLN A 28 -0.44 -13.64 10.40
CA GLN A 28 0.43 -14.39 11.30
C GLN A 28 -0.35 -15.31 12.24
N ASP A 29 -1.38 -14.78 12.91
CA ASP A 29 -2.21 -15.48 13.89
C ASP A 29 -2.91 -16.71 13.29
N HIS A 30 -3.24 -16.67 12.00
CA HIS A 30 -3.94 -17.75 11.30
C HIS A 30 -3.02 -18.58 10.40
N GLY A 31 -1.69 -18.35 10.44
CA GLY A 31 -0.72 -19.10 9.64
C GLY A 31 -0.97 -19.00 8.13
N LEU A 32 -1.43 -17.85 7.67
CA LEU A 32 -1.84 -17.65 6.28
C LEU A 32 -0.63 -17.55 5.35
N THR A 33 -0.71 -18.23 4.21
CA THR A 33 0.31 -18.15 3.15
C THR A 33 -0.22 -17.36 1.97
N LEU A 34 0.58 -16.43 1.44
CA LEU A 34 0.20 -15.64 0.27
C LEU A 34 0.01 -16.52 -0.97
N VAL A 35 -1.16 -16.42 -1.59
CA VAL A 35 -1.43 -16.98 -2.94
C VAL A 35 -1.25 -15.90 -3.99
N ARG A 36 -1.86 -14.72 -3.76
CA ARG A 36 -1.80 -13.60 -4.68
C ARG A 36 -1.91 -12.27 -3.95
N ALA A 37 -1.16 -11.28 -4.39
CA ALA A 37 -1.43 -9.88 -4.11
C ALA A 37 -1.61 -9.12 -5.42
N HIS A 38 -2.54 -8.17 -5.43
CA HIS A 38 -2.71 -7.20 -6.51
C HIS A 38 -2.79 -5.79 -5.93
N PHE A 39 -2.11 -4.81 -6.52
CA PHE A 39 -2.28 -3.42 -6.12
C PHE A 39 -2.58 -2.49 -7.30
N THR A 40 -3.36 -1.46 -7.02
CA THR A 40 -3.52 -0.28 -7.88
C THR A 40 -3.24 0.95 -7.03
N TRP A 41 -2.16 1.66 -7.35
CA TRP A 41 -1.67 2.72 -6.50
C TRP A 41 -1.19 3.93 -7.29
N GLY A 42 -1.97 4.99 -7.31
CA GLY A 42 -1.60 6.19 -8.05
C GLY A 42 -2.39 7.42 -7.67
N LYS A 43 -1.92 8.54 -8.20
CA LYS A 43 -2.49 9.87 -8.01
C LYS A 43 -2.28 10.73 -9.25
N ASP A 44 -2.87 11.92 -9.24
CA ASP A 44 -2.85 12.84 -10.38
C ASP A 44 -1.81 13.93 -10.14
N ARG A 45 -0.73 13.87 -10.91
CA ARG A 45 0.41 14.79 -10.83
C ARG A 45 0.74 15.44 -12.17
N ILE A 46 -0.15 15.35 -13.16
CA ILE A 46 0.06 15.88 -14.52
C ILE A 46 0.41 17.38 -14.51
N ASN A 47 -0.23 18.17 -13.64
CA ASN A 47 0.01 19.62 -13.53
C ASN A 47 0.87 20.03 -12.33
N ASP A 48 1.46 19.07 -11.61
CA ASP A 48 2.24 19.37 -10.41
C ASP A 48 3.69 19.74 -10.77
N HIS A 49 4.11 20.92 -10.33
CA HIS A 49 5.41 21.52 -10.63
C HIS A 49 6.54 21.13 -9.68
N ARG A 50 6.28 20.27 -8.68
CA ARG A 50 7.33 19.79 -7.78
C ARG A 50 8.23 18.77 -8.51
N PRO A 51 9.56 18.81 -8.37
CA PRO A 51 10.41 17.76 -8.91
C PRO A 51 10.06 16.39 -8.30
N THR A 52 10.28 15.31 -9.04
CA THR A 52 10.04 13.94 -8.57
C THR A 52 11.03 12.96 -9.20
N THR A 53 11.27 11.85 -8.52
CA THR A 53 12.00 10.69 -9.06
C THR A 53 11.14 9.81 -9.96
N GLY A 54 9.92 10.26 -10.31
CA GLY A 54 8.96 9.46 -11.04
C GLY A 54 8.27 8.42 -10.15
N VAL A 55 7.51 7.53 -10.80
CA VAL A 55 6.61 6.57 -10.17
C VAL A 55 7.29 5.66 -9.15
N SER A 56 8.62 5.57 -9.13
CA SER A 56 9.38 4.87 -8.08
C SER A 56 8.98 5.32 -6.67
N SER A 57 8.69 6.62 -6.49
CA SER A 57 8.24 7.19 -5.21
C SER A 57 6.77 6.91 -4.87
N GLU A 58 6.00 6.37 -5.82
CA GLU A 58 4.60 6.00 -5.63
C GLU A 58 4.45 4.48 -5.49
N VAL A 59 5.14 3.70 -6.35
CA VAL A 59 5.18 2.23 -6.31
C VAL A 59 5.90 1.69 -5.07
N THR A 60 6.74 2.49 -4.42
CA THR A 60 7.39 2.14 -3.15
C THR A 60 6.38 1.75 -2.08
N HIS A 61 5.23 2.42 -2.00
CA HIS A 61 4.23 2.19 -0.96
C HIS A 61 3.59 0.81 -1.05
N PRO A 62 2.97 0.40 -2.18
CA PRO A 62 2.38 -0.94 -2.26
C PRO A 62 3.44 -2.05 -2.23
N LEU A 63 4.64 -1.83 -2.75
CA LEU A 63 5.72 -2.82 -2.69
C LEU A 63 6.20 -3.07 -1.25
N ASP A 64 6.33 -2.01 -0.46
CA ASP A 64 6.63 -2.12 0.97
C ASP A 64 5.50 -2.82 1.72
N LEU A 65 4.26 -2.36 1.54
CA LEU A 65 3.08 -2.92 2.22
C LEU A 65 2.90 -4.42 1.94
N VAL A 66 2.96 -4.84 0.68
CA VAL A 66 2.80 -6.26 0.31
C VAL A 66 3.87 -7.12 0.96
N GLN A 67 5.14 -6.69 0.93
CA GLN A 67 6.24 -7.43 1.56
C GLN A 67 6.11 -7.45 3.08
N TRP A 68 5.76 -6.33 3.70
CA TRP A 68 5.64 -6.23 5.15
C TRP A 68 4.48 -7.07 5.71
N ILE A 69 3.33 -7.08 5.02
CA ILE A 69 2.13 -7.83 5.42
C ILE A 69 2.32 -9.33 5.17
N ALA A 70 2.80 -9.71 3.98
CA ALA A 70 2.70 -11.08 3.49
C ALA A 70 4.04 -11.79 3.26
N GLY A 71 5.17 -11.07 3.38
CA GLY A 71 6.48 -11.60 3.00
C GLY A 71 7.03 -12.63 3.98
N ALA A 72 6.68 -12.53 5.27
CA ALA A 72 7.22 -13.40 6.32
C ALA A 72 8.77 -13.52 6.27
N GLY A 73 9.45 -12.43 5.93
CA GLY A 73 10.91 -12.36 5.76
C GLY A 73 11.43 -12.68 4.35
N ALA A 74 10.57 -13.09 3.42
CA ALA A 74 10.92 -13.19 2.01
C ALA A 74 10.94 -11.81 1.35
N GLU A 75 11.90 -11.60 0.45
CA GLU A 75 11.95 -10.43 -0.43
C GLU A 75 11.17 -10.69 -1.73
N LEU A 76 10.55 -9.63 -2.27
CA LEU A 76 9.90 -9.70 -3.58
C LEU A 76 10.94 -9.84 -4.69
N SER A 77 10.84 -10.90 -5.48
CA SER A 77 11.58 -11.04 -6.74
C SER A 77 10.74 -10.51 -7.89
N LEU A 78 11.23 -9.47 -8.58
CA LEU A 78 10.61 -8.94 -9.78
C LEU A 78 10.76 -9.92 -10.95
N THR A 79 9.69 -10.16 -11.69
CA THR A 79 9.67 -10.97 -12.92
C THR A 79 9.61 -10.08 -14.16
N SER A 80 8.80 -9.03 -14.11
CA SER A 80 8.68 -8.07 -15.20
C SER A 80 8.24 -6.69 -14.71
N ALA A 81 8.64 -5.67 -15.45
CA ALA A 81 8.14 -4.32 -15.34
C ALA A 81 7.86 -3.76 -16.74
N LEU A 82 6.70 -3.12 -16.90
CA LEU A 82 6.28 -2.38 -18.09
C LEU A 82 6.00 -0.95 -17.66
N GLY A 83 6.77 -0.01 -18.14
CA GLY A 83 6.69 1.40 -17.77
C GLY A 83 6.18 2.29 -18.89
N THR A 84 5.69 3.46 -18.51
CA THR A 84 5.41 4.57 -19.40
C THR A 84 6.24 5.78 -18.96
N ARG A 85 6.79 6.51 -19.92
CA ARG A 85 7.47 7.78 -19.73
C ARG A 85 6.64 8.89 -20.37
N SER A 86 6.70 10.08 -19.81
CA SER A 86 6.02 11.24 -20.37
C SER A 86 6.60 12.55 -19.90
N ASP A 87 6.17 13.63 -20.54
CA ASP A 87 6.43 15.00 -20.14
C ASP A 87 5.49 15.48 -19.01
N PHE A 88 5.07 14.62 -18.06
CA PHE A 88 4.24 15.03 -16.91
C PHE A 88 5.01 15.76 -15.79
N SER A 89 6.30 15.43 -15.57
CA SER A 89 7.12 15.97 -14.47
C SER A 89 8.16 17.00 -14.90
N VAL A 90 8.36 18.07 -14.13
CA VAL A 90 9.41 19.07 -14.41
C VAL A 90 10.82 18.48 -14.35
N SER A 91 10.97 17.27 -13.80
CA SER A 91 12.21 16.50 -13.78
C SER A 91 12.61 15.92 -15.16
N GLY A 92 11.78 16.10 -16.18
CA GLY A 92 12.05 15.69 -17.57
C GLY A 92 11.24 14.48 -18.02
N SER A 93 11.38 14.12 -19.29
CA SER A 93 10.67 12.99 -19.92
C SER A 93 11.28 11.63 -19.62
N GLU A 94 12.45 11.58 -18.98
CA GLU A 94 13.18 10.33 -18.74
C GLU A 94 12.70 9.59 -17.49
N VAL A 95 11.95 10.24 -16.60
CA VAL A 95 11.39 9.58 -15.42
C VAL A 95 10.14 8.78 -15.80
N LEU A 96 10.01 7.57 -15.24
CA LEU A 96 8.77 6.80 -15.37
C LEU A 96 7.60 7.56 -14.73
N ASP A 97 6.50 7.70 -15.46
CA ASP A 97 5.25 8.24 -14.92
C ASP A 97 4.36 7.14 -14.31
N SER A 98 4.47 5.93 -14.83
CA SER A 98 3.63 4.79 -14.50
C SER A 98 4.39 3.50 -14.71
N VAL A 99 4.06 2.48 -13.93
CA VAL A 99 4.65 1.15 -14.07
C VAL A 99 3.65 0.07 -13.69
N ALA A 100 3.54 -0.95 -14.54
CA ALA A 100 2.94 -2.23 -14.21
C ALA A 100 4.05 -3.22 -13.86
N VAL A 101 3.94 -3.88 -12.71
CA VAL A 101 4.93 -4.85 -12.23
C VAL A 101 4.31 -6.23 -12.03
N SER A 102 5.13 -7.26 -12.21
CA SER A 102 4.81 -8.61 -11.77
C SER A 102 6.02 -9.27 -11.12
N GLY A 103 5.78 -10.13 -10.14
CA GLY A 103 6.84 -10.76 -9.35
C GLY A 103 6.34 -11.89 -8.48
N ARG A 104 7.22 -12.38 -7.62
CA ARG A 104 6.94 -13.42 -6.64
C ARG A 104 7.38 -13.00 -5.25
N LEU A 105 6.55 -13.31 -4.26
CA LEU A 105 6.85 -13.15 -2.84
C LEU A 105 6.65 -14.51 -2.18
N GLY A 106 7.76 -15.23 -1.97
CA GLY A 106 7.72 -16.65 -1.63
C GLY A 106 6.88 -17.46 -2.65
N PRO A 107 5.86 -18.22 -2.22
CA PRO A 107 4.98 -18.96 -3.12
C PRO A 107 3.94 -18.07 -3.83
N GLY A 108 3.71 -16.85 -3.35
CA GLY A 108 2.67 -15.95 -3.83
C GLY A 108 3.06 -15.20 -5.11
N VAL A 109 2.07 -14.92 -5.95
CA VAL A 109 2.21 -14.05 -7.12
C VAL A 109 1.84 -12.62 -6.75
N VAL A 110 2.68 -11.66 -7.12
CA VAL A 110 2.39 -10.24 -6.92
C VAL A 110 2.27 -9.58 -8.28
N THR A 111 1.18 -8.86 -8.52
CA THR A 111 1.04 -7.97 -9.67
C THR A 111 0.58 -6.60 -9.22
N GLY A 112 0.88 -5.56 -9.97
CA GLY A 112 0.33 -4.26 -9.63
C GLY A 112 0.60 -3.19 -10.64
N TYR A 113 -0.09 -2.08 -10.47
CA TYR A 113 0.08 -0.89 -11.29
C TYR A 113 0.22 0.31 -10.37
N SER A 114 1.22 1.14 -10.64
CA SER A 114 1.39 2.43 -10.02
C SER A 114 1.52 3.54 -11.03
N SER A 115 1.07 4.74 -10.68
CA SER A 115 1.07 5.88 -11.61
C SER A 115 0.96 7.24 -10.94
N PHE A 116 1.71 8.20 -11.46
CA PHE A 116 1.56 9.64 -11.18
C PHE A 116 0.62 10.37 -12.13
N VAL A 117 0.08 9.68 -13.13
CA VAL A 117 -0.86 10.27 -14.08
C VAL A 117 -2.23 9.59 -13.96
N ASN A 118 -2.50 9.02 -12.78
CA ASN A 118 -3.75 8.35 -12.47
C ASN A 118 -4.79 9.40 -12.06
N ILE A 119 -5.66 9.76 -13.00
CA ILE A 119 -6.65 10.86 -12.88
C ILE A 119 -7.44 10.81 -11.57
N THR A 120 -7.82 9.61 -11.13
CA THR A 120 -8.49 9.40 -9.83
C THR A 120 -7.50 8.79 -8.86
N ARG A 121 -7.29 9.38 -7.68
CA ARG A 121 -6.45 8.76 -6.65
C ARG A 121 -6.95 7.36 -6.31
N LYS A 122 -6.04 6.39 -6.29
CA LYS A 122 -6.28 5.01 -5.86
C LYS A 122 -5.11 4.55 -5.01
N ARG A 123 -5.37 3.94 -3.86
CA ARG A 123 -4.34 3.30 -3.01
C ARG A 123 -4.93 2.02 -2.44
N GLU A 124 -4.98 1.00 -3.28
CA GLU A 124 -5.68 -0.25 -2.99
C GLU A 124 -4.74 -1.43 -3.17
N VAL A 125 -4.85 -2.38 -2.23
CA VAL A 125 -4.16 -3.66 -2.29
C VAL A 125 -5.14 -4.78 -1.94
N ASP A 126 -5.30 -5.70 -2.87
CA ASP A 126 -6.04 -6.94 -2.70
C ASP A 126 -5.08 -8.09 -2.42
N PHE A 127 -5.51 -8.99 -1.55
CA PHE A 127 -4.79 -10.20 -1.21
C PHE A 127 -5.71 -11.42 -1.29
N VAL A 128 -5.13 -12.52 -1.69
CA VAL A 128 -5.67 -13.87 -1.52
C VAL A 128 -4.63 -14.66 -0.75
N PHE A 129 -5.04 -15.17 0.39
CA PHE A 129 -4.25 -16.04 1.24
C PHE A 129 -4.85 -17.43 1.31
N ARG A 130 -4.03 -18.40 1.68
CA ARG A 130 -4.43 -19.77 1.98
C ARG A 130 -4.15 -20.10 3.43
N ALA A 131 -5.17 -20.55 4.14
CA ALA A 131 -5.06 -21.08 5.50
C ALA A 131 -4.51 -22.52 5.49
N LEU A 132 -4.13 -23.02 6.67
CA LEU A 132 -3.52 -24.35 6.82
C LEU A 132 -4.45 -25.51 6.42
N ASP A 133 -5.76 -25.33 6.59
CA ASP A 133 -6.80 -26.28 6.16
C ASP A 133 -7.10 -26.20 4.65
N GLY A 134 -6.42 -25.29 3.93
CA GLY A 134 -6.59 -25.06 2.50
C GLY A 134 -7.64 -24.03 2.14
N GLU A 135 -8.42 -23.50 3.09
CA GLU A 135 -9.41 -22.45 2.85
C GLU A 135 -8.75 -21.16 2.34
N LEU A 136 -9.49 -20.38 1.55
CA LEU A 136 -9.02 -19.10 1.02
C LEU A 136 -9.56 -17.95 1.85
N HIS A 137 -8.65 -17.08 2.30
CA HIS A 137 -8.98 -15.80 2.91
C HIS A 137 -8.71 -14.71 1.89
N TYR A 138 -9.71 -13.88 1.64
CA TYR A 138 -9.62 -12.71 0.78
C TYR A 138 -9.46 -11.48 1.66
N ALA A 139 -8.63 -10.54 1.24
CA ALA A 139 -8.53 -9.25 1.91
C ALA A 139 -8.42 -8.11 0.91
N THR A 140 -9.03 -6.97 1.24
CA THR A 140 -8.87 -5.71 0.51
C THR A 140 -8.53 -4.63 1.52
N ALA A 141 -7.42 -3.94 1.27
CA ALA A 141 -6.98 -2.79 2.04
C ALA A 141 -6.97 -1.55 1.13
N VAL A 142 -7.72 -0.54 1.52
CA VAL A 142 -7.83 0.75 0.83
C VAL A 142 -7.28 1.82 1.75
N TYR A 143 -6.37 2.64 1.26
CA TYR A 143 -5.71 3.67 2.04
C TYR A 143 -6.07 5.06 1.52
N ASP A 144 -6.16 6.03 2.42
CA ASP A 144 -6.40 7.45 2.12
C ASP A 144 -7.45 7.67 1.03
N THR A 145 -8.57 6.93 1.06
CA THR A 145 -9.58 6.99 0.01
C THR A 145 -10.97 6.82 0.62
N PRO A 146 -11.85 7.84 0.53
CA PRO A 146 -11.79 8.98 -0.40
C PRO A 146 -10.98 10.20 0.06
N ALA A 147 -10.51 10.24 1.31
CA ALA A 147 -9.77 11.35 1.90
C ALA A 147 -8.54 10.84 2.66
N TRP A 148 -7.58 11.71 3.01
CA TRP A 148 -6.44 11.30 3.84
C TRP A 148 -6.89 10.71 5.18
N ASP A 149 -6.13 9.74 5.68
CA ASP A 149 -6.43 8.95 6.89
C ASP A 149 -7.76 8.15 6.86
N ALA A 150 -8.50 8.17 5.75
CA ALA A 150 -9.66 7.33 5.52
C ALA A 150 -9.23 5.99 4.91
N ASP A 151 -8.79 5.08 5.79
CA ASP A 151 -8.37 3.75 5.44
C ASP A 151 -9.46 2.72 5.78
N ARG A 152 -9.52 1.65 4.98
CA ARG A 152 -10.47 0.55 5.15
C ARG A 152 -9.77 -0.78 4.95
N LEU A 153 -10.13 -1.76 5.76
CA LEU A 153 -9.73 -3.16 5.62
C LEU A 153 -10.95 -4.04 5.72
N ARG A 154 -11.04 -5.01 4.83
CA ARG A 154 -11.98 -6.13 4.92
C ARG A 154 -11.20 -7.41 4.70
N VAL A 155 -11.42 -8.42 5.54
CA VAL A 155 -10.96 -9.80 5.37
C VAL A 155 -12.17 -10.71 5.47
N TRP A 156 -12.30 -11.64 4.54
CA TRP A 156 -13.45 -12.53 4.48
C TRP A 156 -13.09 -13.87 3.85
N ARG A 157 -13.95 -14.86 4.05
CA ARG A 157 -13.93 -16.12 3.31
C ARG A 157 -15.28 -16.34 2.63
N ARG A 158 -15.29 -17.20 1.61
CA ARG A 158 -16.51 -17.58 0.90
C ARG A 158 -17.04 -18.89 1.45
N THR A 159 -18.30 -18.89 1.87
CA THR A 159 -19.01 -20.08 2.35
C THR A 159 -20.18 -20.40 1.40
N SER A 160 -20.83 -21.56 1.60
CA SER A 160 -22.05 -21.91 0.86
C SER A 160 -23.23 -20.97 1.15
N ALA A 161 -23.21 -20.26 2.28
CA ALA A 161 -24.24 -19.29 2.67
C ALA A 161 -23.92 -17.85 2.22
N GLY A 162 -22.75 -17.60 1.64
CA GLY A 162 -22.27 -16.28 1.24
C GLY A 162 -20.89 -15.94 1.82
N ASP A 163 -20.49 -14.68 1.69
CA ASP A 163 -19.25 -14.16 2.29
C ASP A 163 -19.39 -14.10 3.82
N GLU A 164 -18.45 -14.71 4.54
CA GLU A 164 -18.29 -14.56 5.98
C GLU A 164 -17.14 -13.59 6.26
N GLU A 165 -17.46 -12.48 6.94
CA GLU A 165 -16.47 -11.47 7.31
C GLU A 165 -15.68 -11.91 8.55
N LEU A 166 -14.36 -11.94 8.43
CA LEU A 166 -13.43 -12.37 9.47
C LEU A 166 -12.82 -11.18 10.22
N LEU A 167 -12.60 -10.06 9.51
CA LEU A 167 -12.05 -8.83 10.06
C LEU A 167 -12.53 -7.65 9.21
N ALA A 168 -12.99 -6.58 9.86
CA ALA A 168 -13.26 -5.31 9.20
C ALA A 168 -12.77 -4.13 10.04
N LEU A 169 -12.31 -3.09 9.36
CA LEU A 169 -11.87 -1.85 9.95
C LEU A 169 -12.13 -0.69 8.99
N ASP A 170 -12.67 0.39 9.52
CA ASP A 170 -12.85 1.67 8.81
C ASP A 170 -12.36 2.79 9.73
N THR A 171 -11.35 3.55 9.29
CA THR A 171 -10.86 4.73 10.00
C THR A 171 -11.51 6.02 9.53
N GLY A 172 -12.07 6.05 8.32
CA GLY A 172 -12.71 7.25 7.75
C GLY A 172 -14.02 7.62 8.44
N SER A 173 -14.70 6.65 9.06
CA SER A 173 -15.89 6.89 9.88
C SER A 173 -15.61 7.37 11.30
N ARG A 174 -14.34 7.43 11.71
CA ARG A 174 -13.97 7.79 13.09
C ARG A 174 -13.95 9.31 13.27
N PRO A 175 -14.54 9.84 14.36
CA PRO A 175 -14.41 11.26 14.68
C PRO A 175 -12.95 11.62 14.96
N VAL A 176 -12.47 12.70 14.35
CA VAL A 176 -11.13 13.27 14.55
C VAL A 176 -11.29 14.77 14.75
N ALA A 177 -10.47 15.37 15.62
CA ALA A 177 -10.48 16.81 15.79
C ALA A 177 -10.15 17.51 14.46
N GLU A 178 -10.78 18.65 14.18
CA GLU A 178 -10.66 19.32 12.88
C GLU A 178 -9.21 19.62 12.48
N HIS A 179 -8.40 20.05 13.45
CA HIS A 179 -6.99 20.38 13.26
C HIS A 179 -6.06 19.16 13.10
N GLU A 180 -6.55 17.95 13.41
CA GLU A 180 -5.81 16.70 13.25
C GLU A 180 -6.18 15.96 11.96
N ARG A 181 -7.20 16.43 11.24
CA ARG A 181 -7.60 15.86 9.95
C ARG A 181 -6.39 15.83 9.02
N THR A 182 -6.25 14.75 8.26
CA THR A 182 -5.17 14.47 7.30
C THR A 182 -3.77 14.26 7.91
N VAL A 183 -3.58 14.46 9.22
CA VAL A 183 -2.28 14.28 9.86
C VAL A 183 -2.31 13.24 10.99
N VAL A 184 -3.36 12.43 11.08
CA VAL A 184 -3.54 11.46 12.18
C VAL A 184 -2.42 10.43 12.16
N LYS A 185 -2.17 9.80 11.00
CA LYS A 185 -1.11 8.79 10.86
C LYS A 185 0.29 9.39 11.11
N LEU A 186 0.53 10.60 10.61
CA LEU A 186 1.80 11.32 10.81
C LEU A 186 2.02 11.69 12.28
N GLY A 187 1.00 12.20 12.96
CA GLY A 187 1.05 12.52 14.39
C GLY A 187 1.32 11.30 15.25
N ARG A 188 0.71 10.15 14.92
CA ARG A 188 0.99 8.87 15.60
C ARG A 188 2.44 8.43 15.42
N MET A 189 2.94 8.45 14.18
CA MET A 189 4.34 8.11 13.89
C MET A 189 5.31 9.03 14.63
N ALA A 190 5.06 10.35 14.62
CA ALA A 190 5.89 11.31 15.34
C ALA A 190 5.89 11.06 16.86
N ALA A 191 4.72 10.74 17.44
CA ALA A 191 4.59 10.41 18.85
C ALA A 191 5.31 9.09 19.21
N ASP A 192 5.23 8.09 18.35
CA ASP A 192 5.95 6.82 18.51
C ASP A 192 7.47 7.03 18.50
N VAL A 193 7.97 7.83 17.54
CA VAL A 193 9.39 8.18 17.47
C VAL A 193 9.82 8.94 18.72
N ALA A 194 9.04 9.93 19.15
CA ALA A 194 9.34 10.71 20.34
C ALA A 194 9.47 9.82 21.59
N ARG A 195 8.47 8.97 21.86
CA ARG A 195 8.48 8.03 23.00
C ARG A 195 9.64 7.04 22.93
N PHE A 196 9.96 6.54 21.74
CA PHE A 196 11.09 5.63 21.57
C PHE A 196 12.42 6.32 21.91
N VAL A 197 12.61 7.56 21.46
CA VAL A 197 13.83 8.33 21.72
C VAL A 197 13.95 8.77 23.18
N THR A 198 12.85 9.20 23.81
CA THR A 198 12.88 9.72 25.19
C THR A 198 12.90 8.60 26.22
N ASP A 199 12.08 7.58 26.03
CA ASP A 199 11.76 6.59 27.08
C ASP A 199 12.20 5.17 26.70
N GLY A 200 12.71 4.95 25.49
CA GLY A 200 13.01 3.61 24.97
C GLY A 200 11.75 2.78 24.68
N ALA A 201 10.56 3.40 24.66
CA ALA A 201 9.30 2.72 24.46
C ALA A 201 9.16 2.25 23.00
N HIS A 202 9.09 0.94 22.78
CA HIS A 202 8.89 0.38 21.45
C HIS A 202 7.48 0.68 20.92
N PRO A 203 7.34 1.09 19.65
CA PRO A 203 6.02 1.29 19.03
C PRO A 203 5.30 -0.03 18.83
N ALA A 204 3.96 0.02 18.78
CA ALA A 204 3.14 -1.16 18.48
C ALA A 204 3.45 -1.71 17.08
N GLN A 205 3.71 -0.83 16.12
CA GLN A 205 4.22 -1.18 14.81
C GLN A 205 5.74 -0.90 14.77
N PRO A 206 6.59 -1.92 14.58
CA PRO A 206 8.04 -1.70 14.48
C PRO A 206 8.39 -0.74 13.34
N PHE A 207 9.37 0.13 13.57
CA PHE A 207 9.93 0.97 12.52
C PHE A 207 10.62 0.11 11.44
N PRO A 208 10.59 0.55 10.16
CA PRO A 208 11.37 -0.10 9.12
C PRO A 208 12.87 -0.02 9.43
N GLY A 209 13.56 -1.15 9.28
CA GLY A 209 15.01 -1.22 9.47
C GLY A 209 15.79 -0.71 8.27
N LEU A 210 17.09 -0.47 8.46
CA LEU A 210 18.00 -0.10 7.36
C LEU A 210 18.07 -1.22 6.30
N SER A 211 18.04 -2.48 6.70
CA SER A 211 18.01 -3.62 5.78
C SER A 211 16.81 -3.57 4.85
N ASP A 212 15.64 -3.29 5.41
CA ASP A 212 14.36 -3.25 4.70
C ASP A 212 14.37 -2.09 3.68
N ALA A 213 14.81 -0.91 4.11
CA ALA A 213 14.95 0.25 3.25
C ALA A 213 15.92 0.00 2.08
N LEU A 214 17.07 -0.62 2.34
CA LEU A 214 18.04 -0.93 1.29
C LEU A 214 17.54 -2.01 0.33
N ALA A 215 16.82 -3.02 0.82
CA ALA A 215 16.20 -4.04 -0.02
C ALA A 215 15.14 -3.44 -0.93
N LEU A 216 14.24 -2.62 -0.38
CA LEU A 216 13.23 -1.91 -1.15
C LEU A 216 13.86 -0.97 -2.18
N GLN A 217 14.89 -0.21 -1.81
CA GLN A 217 15.59 0.65 -2.77
C GLN A 217 16.22 -0.13 -3.93
N ARG A 218 16.81 -1.31 -3.67
CA ARG A 218 17.34 -2.18 -4.74
C ARG A 218 16.23 -2.67 -5.67
N LEU A 219 15.07 -3.01 -5.14
CA LEU A 219 13.90 -3.39 -5.93
C LEU A 219 13.42 -2.22 -6.80
N LEU A 220 13.30 -1.02 -6.23
CA LEU A 220 12.91 0.19 -6.98
C LEU A 220 13.90 0.52 -8.11
N ASN A 221 15.21 0.44 -7.83
CA ASN A 221 16.24 0.61 -8.84
C ASN A 221 16.15 -0.45 -9.96
N THR A 222 15.72 -1.66 -9.62
CA THR A 222 15.51 -2.74 -10.58
C THR A 222 14.29 -2.46 -11.45
N VAL A 223 13.18 -2.00 -10.86
CA VAL A 223 12.00 -1.56 -11.61
C VAL A 223 12.37 -0.45 -12.60
N GLU A 224 13.08 0.60 -12.16
CA GLU A 224 13.46 1.72 -13.03
C GLU A 224 14.37 1.28 -14.20
N ARG A 225 15.35 0.42 -13.90
CA ARG A 225 16.34 -0.05 -14.88
C ARG A 225 15.77 -1.05 -15.88
N GLU A 226 14.89 -1.95 -15.43
CA GLU A 226 14.44 -3.11 -16.21
C GLU A 226 13.04 -2.93 -16.80
N ALA A 227 12.34 -1.84 -16.45
CA ALA A 227 11.07 -1.49 -17.08
C ALA A 227 11.24 -1.37 -18.60
N ARG A 228 10.53 -2.23 -19.33
CA ARG A 228 10.33 -2.03 -20.76
C ARG A 228 9.40 -0.85 -20.93
N THR A 229 9.76 0.12 -21.76
CA THR A 229 8.93 1.30 -21.97
C THR A 229 8.37 1.37 -23.37
N THR A 230 7.17 1.93 -23.48
CA THR A 230 6.64 2.40 -24.76
C THR A 230 7.31 3.71 -25.17
N GLU A 231 6.97 4.22 -26.35
CA GLU A 231 7.31 5.59 -26.74
C GLU A 231 6.77 6.61 -25.72
N PRO A 232 7.46 7.75 -25.51
CA PRO A 232 7.02 8.75 -24.54
C PRO A 232 5.66 9.33 -24.87
N VAL A 233 4.82 9.52 -23.86
CA VAL A 233 3.55 10.24 -23.96
C VAL A 233 3.82 11.75 -23.83
N ALA A 234 3.19 12.55 -24.69
CA ALA A 234 3.27 14.01 -24.65
C ALA A 234 1.93 14.61 -24.19
N TYR A 235 1.81 14.92 -22.91
CA TYR A 235 0.73 15.71 -22.32
C TYR A 235 0.83 17.20 -22.69
N PHE A 236 2.06 17.72 -22.85
CA PHE A 236 2.33 19.12 -23.10
C PHE A 236 3.24 19.33 -24.32
N PRO A 237 2.79 18.95 -25.53
CA PRO A 237 3.61 19.02 -26.75
C PRO A 237 4.06 20.44 -27.12
N GLY A 238 3.33 21.47 -26.66
CA GLY A 238 3.68 22.89 -26.85
C GLY A 238 4.40 23.52 -25.63
N GLY A 239 4.78 22.72 -24.64
CA GLY A 239 5.28 23.19 -23.35
C GLY A 239 4.18 23.36 -22.31
N ARG A 240 4.59 23.53 -21.05
CA ARG A 240 3.68 23.59 -19.90
C ARG A 240 3.20 25.00 -19.63
N THR A 241 1.91 25.11 -19.31
CA THR A 241 1.36 26.28 -18.64
C THR A 241 1.32 25.99 -17.15
N VAL A 242 1.83 26.92 -16.33
CA VAL A 242 1.76 26.77 -14.87
C VAL A 242 0.32 26.98 -14.42
N LEU A 243 -0.29 25.92 -13.87
CA LEU A 243 -1.59 26.00 -13.21
C LEU A 243 -1.35 26.08 -11.70
N GLN A 244 -2.09 26.97 -11.03
CA GLN A 244 -2.10 27.00 -9.57
C GLN A 244 -2.96 25.84 -9.08
N GLU A 245 -2.32 24.72 -8.75
CA GLU A 245 -3.00 23.55 -8.18
C GLU A 245 -3.42 23.86 -6.73
N SER A 246 -4.71 23.76 -6.43
CA SER A 246 -5.27 24.03 -5.09
C SER A 246 -5.84 22.78 -4.41
N ASP A 247 -5.92 21.65 -5.11
CA ASP A 247 -6.48 20.40 -4.61
C ASP A 247 -5.38 19.47 -4.07
N TRP A 248 -5.06 19.65 -2.79
CA TRP A 248 -4.07 18.84 -2.07
C TRP A 248 -4.44 17.36 -1.98
N GLU A 249 -5.73 17.02 -2.02
CA GLU A 249 -6.19 15.63 -1.99
C GLU A 249 -5.80 14.92 -3.30
N ARG A 250 -5.94 15.57 -4.46
CA ARG A 250 -5.51 14.97 -5.74
C ARG A 250 -4.01 14.74 -5.83
N LEU A 251 -3.23 15.66 -5.27
CA LEU A 251 -1.76 15.59 -5.23
C LEU A 251 -1.21 14.50 -4.31
N GLY A 252 -2.05 14.03 -3.37
CA GLY A 252 -1.85 12.87 -2.51
C GLY A 252 -0.73 12.96 -1.50
#